data_AF-A0A1F5LW35-F1
#
_entry.id   AF-A0A1F5LW35-F1
#
_cell.length_a   1.000
_cell.length_b   1.000
_cell.length_c   1.000
_cell.angle_alpha   90.00
_cell.angle_beta   90.00
_cell.angle_gamma   90.00
#
_symmetry.space_group_name_H-M   'P 1'
#
loop_
_entity.id
_entity.type
_entity.pdbx_description
1 polymer ?
#
loop_
_entity_poly.entity_id
_entity_poly.type
_entity_poly.pdbx_seq_one_letter_code
_entity_poly.pdbx_strand_id
1 'polypeptide(L)'
;MPESKETETSASMPGNSDEQPTSSQIVQTSEFLPVLDQDLYEFFQEITSEIQKLGCSRAEAVARINEAWGQVDFEPDDIVYHEEPKFWAYRHYYKEVLSWDEGADRSNWKVRDAPPPGSASWTLKEEVDV
;
A
#
# COMPACT_ATOMS: atom_id res chain seq x y z
N MET A 1 52.73 36.63 -17.91
CA MET A 1 53.27 35.35 -17.40
C MET A 1 53.89 35.62 -16.03
N PRO A 2 53.82 34.71 -15.03
CA PRO A 2 53.36 33.30 -15.06
C PRO A 2 51.98 33.14 -14.38
N GLU A 3 51.10 32.17 -14.66
CA GLU A 3 51.20 30.70 -14.70
C GLU A 3 51.42 30.06 -13.32
N SER A 4 50.37 29.44 -12.77
CA SER A 4 50.45 28.34 -11.81
C SER A 4 49.21 27.47 -11.96
N LYS A 5 49.42 26.32 -12.61
CA LYS A 5 48.62 25.09 -12.50
C LYS A 5 48.93 24.46 -11.14
N GLU A 6 47.92 23.90 -10.47
CA GLU A 6 48.00 22.67 -9.64
C GLU A 6 46.56 22.06 -9.66
N THR A 7 46.24 21.01 -10.42
CA THR A 7 46.39 19.55 -10.18
C THR A 7 45.87 19.03 -8.85
N GLU A 8 44.77 18.27 -8.97
CA GLU A 8 44.36 17.06 -8.24
C GLU A 8 44.57 16.97 -6.71
N THR A 9 43.47 16.69 -6.01
CA THR A 9 43.41 15.53 -5.11
C THR A 9 41.97 15.05 -5.02
N SER A 10 41.72 13.90 -5.63
CA SER A 10 40.58 13.04 -5.36
C SER A 10 40.56 12.67 -3.88
N ALA A 11 39.59 13.20 -3.13
CA ALA A 11 39.26 12.66 -1.82
C ALA A 11 38.40 11.42 -2.02
N SER A 12 39.06 10.27 -2.09
CA SER A 12 38.46 8.96 -1.93
C SER A 12 37.95 8.84 -0.48
N MET A 13 36.64 8.96 -0.29
CA MET A 13 36.00 8.66 1.00
C MET A 13 35.93 7.14 1.14
N PRO A 14 36.46 6.54 2.22
CA PRO A 14 36.36 5.11 2.46
C PRO A 14 34.92 4.73 2.79
N GLY A 15 34.53 3.54 2.33
CA GLY A 15 33.20 2.98 2.48
C GLY A 15 32.68 3.04 3.91
N ASN A 16 31.37 3.27 4.00
CA ASN A 16 30.62 2.92 5.17
C ASN A 16 29.52 1.95 4.75
N SER A 17 29.77 0.68 5.08
CA SER A 17 28.82 -0.29 5.60
C SER A 17 27.55 -0.55 4.81
N ASP A 18 27.56 -1.69 4.12
CA ASP A 18 26.44 -2.64 4.03
C ASP A 18 25.06 -2.06 4.42
N GLU A 19 24.38 -1.39 3.48
CA GLU A 19 22.94 -1.58 3.41
C GLU A 19 22.73 -3.03 2.99
N GLN A 20 22.53 -3.87 4.00
CA GLN A 20 22.09 -5.25 3.85
C GLN A 20 20.94 -5.26 2.84
N PRO A 21 20.95 -6.12 1.80
CA PRO A 21 19.71 -6.35 1.06
C PRO A 21 18.72 -6.89 2.09
N THR A 22 17.68 -6.10 2.40
CA THR A 22 16.52 -6.61 3.13
C THR A 22 16.04 -7.80 2.31
N SER A 23 16.18 -9.00 2.89
CA SER A 23 15.67 -10.21 2.27
C SER A 23 14.15 -10.14 2.43
N SER A 24 13.49 -9.40 1.54
CA SER A 24 12.05 -9.32 1.39
C SER A 24 11.54 -10.73 1.10
N GLN A 25 11.06 -11.40 2.14
CA GLN A 25 10.48 -12.73 1.99
C GLN A 25 9.09 -12.60 1.39
N ILE A 26 8.88 -13.26 0.25
CA ILE A 26 7.56 -13.34 -0.37
C ILE A 26 6.60 -14.09 0.55
N VAL A 27 5.45 -13.49 0.83
CA VAL A 27 4.38 -14.07 1.62
C VAL A 27 3.45 -14.89 0.73
N GLN A 28 3.26 -16.15 1.08
CA GLN A 28 2.24 -16.99 0.45
C GLN A 28 0.91 -16.80 1.18
N THR A 29 -0.03 -16.10 0.54
CA THR A 29 -1.38 -15.87 1.07
C THR A 29 -2.43 -16.14 0.00
N SER A 30 -3.61 -16.58 0.41
CA SER A 30 -4.78 -16.65 -0.47
C SER A 30 -5.68 -15.42 -0.36
N GLU A 31 -5.35 -14.46 0.51
CA GLU A 31 -6.16 -13.26 0.75
C GLU A 31 -5.97 -12.21 -0.35
N PHE A 32 -4.73 -11.88 -0.67
CA PHE A 32 -4.40 -10.86 -1.67
C PHE A 32 -3.97 -11.50 -2.98
N LEU A 33 -4.47 -10.96 -4.11
CA LEU A 33 -4.13 -11.41 -5.46
C LEU A 33 -2.70 -11.07 -5.93
N PRO A 34 -2.14 -9.88 -5.65
CA PRO A 34 -0.77 -9.57 -6.07
C PRO A 34 0.23 -10.36 -5.22
N VAL A 35 1.43 -10.58 -5.76
CA VAL A 35 2.55 -11.18 -5.02
C VAL A 35 3.10 -10.12 -4.08
N LEU A 36 3.12 -10.42 -2.78
CA LEU A 36 3.55 -9.49 -1.74
C LEU A 36 4.78 -10.03 -1.03
N ASP A 37 5.70 -9.14 -0.68
CA ASP A 37 6.66 -9.41 0.38
C ASP A 37 6.03 -9.16 1.76
N GLN A 38 6.81 -9.38 2.82
CA GLN A 38 6.33 -9.26 4.19
C GLN A 38 5.84 -7.84 4.51
N ASP A 39 6.58 -6.81 4.10
CA ASP A 39 6.27 -5.42 4.41
C ASP A 39 4.99 -4.97 3.69
N LEU A 40 4.87 -5.32 2.40
CA LEU A 40 3.65 -5.03 1.63
C LEU A 40 2.45 -5.81 2.17
N TYR A 41 2.64 -7.05 2.61
CA TYR A 41 1.58 -7.84 3.21
C TYR A 41 1.06 -7.20 4.52
N GLU A 42 1.95 -6.78 5.41
CA GLU A 42 1.58 -6.06 6.64
C GLU A 42 0.86 -4.75 6.33
N PHE A 43 1.35 -3.99 5.35
CA PHE A 43 0.69 -2.77 4.90
C PHE A 43 -0.72 -3.01 4.36
N PHE A 44 -0.93 -4.05 3.55
CA PHE A 44 -2.24 -4.40 3.02
C PHE A 44 -3.19 -4.86 4.15
N GLN A 45 -2.67 -5.52 5.17
CA GLN A 45 -3.43 -5.88 6.37
C GLN A 45 -3.89 -4.65 7.15
N GLU A 46 -3.03 -3.63 7.26
CA GLU A 46 -3.37 -2.36 7.90
C GLU A 46 -4.43 -1.61 7.09
N ILE A 47 -4.30 -1.50 5.76
CA ILE A 47 -5.33 -0.91 4.89
C ILE A 47 -6.66 -1.65 5.07
N THR A 48 -6.65 -2.97 5.05
CA THR A 48 -7.85 -3.80 5.24
C THR A 48 -8.52 -3.50 6.58
N SER A 49 -7.73 -3.31 7.63
CA SER A 49 -8.23 -2.96 8.97
C SER A 49 -8.83 -1.56 9.00
N GLU A 50 -8.20 -0.59 8.33
CA GLU A 50 -8.73 0.77 8.20
C GLU A 50 -10.02 0.82 7.39
N ILE A 51 -10.14 0.07 6.29
CA ILE A 51 -11.38 -0.01 5.51
C ILE A 51 -12.52 -0.60 6.36
N GLN A 52 -12.25 -1.65 7.15
CA GLN A 52 -13.26 -2.24 8.04
C GLN A 52 -13.81 -1.23 9.05
N LYS A 53 -12.97 -0.34 9.59
CA LYS A 53 -13.41 0.74 10.51
C LYS A 53 -14.41 1.70 9.85
N LEU A 54 -14.45 1.75 8.51
CA LEU A 54 -15.39 2.58 7.75
C LEU A 54 -16.75 1.90 7.54
N GLY A 55 -16.89 0.60 7.86
CA GLY A 55 -18.18 -0.07 8.01
C GLY A 55 -18.44 -1.28 7.10
N CYS A 56 -17.42 -1.88 6.47
CA CYS A 56 -17.59 -3.14 5.73
C CYS A 56 -16.93 -4.34 6.40
N SER A 57 -17.25 -5.54 5.91
CA SER A 57 -16.62 -6.78 6.36
C SER A 57 -15.15 -6.86 5.94
N ARG A 58 -14.38 -7.74 6.60
CA ARG A 58 -13.00 -8.04 6.17
C ARG A 58 -12.95 -8.56 4.73
N ALA A 59 -13.88 -9.46 4.35
CA ALA A 59 -13.94 -10.02 3.02
C ALA A 59 -14.15 -8.93 1.95
N GLU A 60 -15.03 -7.96 2.21
CA GLU A 60 -15.24 -6.83 1.32
C GLU A 60 -14.02 -5.91 1.27
N ALA A 61 -13.38 -5.63 2.41
CA ALA A 61 -12.18 -4.80 2.46
C ALA A 61 -11.04 -5.39 1.60
N VAL A 62 -10.80 -6.70 1.73
CA VAL A 62 -9.85 -7.44 0.88
C VAL A 62 -10.27 -7.40 -0.59
N ALA A 63 -11.56 -7.61 -0.87
CA ALA A 63 -12.06 -7.58 -2.25
C ALA A 63 -11.85 -6.21 -2.90
N ARG A 64 -12.04 -5.11 -2.15
CA ARG A 64 -11.79 -3.73 -2.63
C ARG A 64 -10.33 -3.50 -2.96
N ILE A 65 -9.41 -4.02 -2.14
CA ILE A 65 -7.97 -3.96 -2.40
C ILE A 65 -7.64 -4.80 -3.65
N ASN A 66 -8.14 -6.03 -3.73
CA ASN A 66 -7.90 -6.92 -4.87
C ASN A 66 -8.47 -6.39 -6.19
N GLU A 67 -9.62 -5.71 -6.17
CA GLU A 67 -10.17 -5.04 -7.35
C GLU A 67 -9.26 -3.90 -7.82
N ALA A 68 -8.69 -3.13 -6.90
CA ALA A 68 -7.83 -2.01 -7.23
C ALA A 68 -6.42 -2.44 -7.67
N TRP A 69 -5.87 -3.47 -7.02
CA TRP A 69 -4.44 -3.78 -7.06
C TRP A 69 -4.12 -5.23 -7.40
N GLY A 70 -5.12 -6.08 -7.63
CA GLY A 70 -4.90 -7.50 -7.87
C GLY A 70 -4.15 -7.86 -9.15
N GLN A 71 -3.88 -6.87 -10.01
CA GLN A 71 -3.10 -7.02 -11.25
C GLN A 71 -1.95 -6.02 -11.32
N VAL A 72 -1.63 -5.37 -10.19
CA VAL A 72 -0.53 -4.42 -10.07
C VAL A 72 0.67 -5.17 -9.53
N ASP A 73 1.78 -5.10 -10.26
CA ASP A 73 3.09 -5.49 -9.76
C ASP A 73 3.66 -4.29 -9.00
N PHE A 74 3.96 -4.48 -7.71
CA PHE A 74 4.52 -3.45 -6.84
C PHE A 74 6.03 -3.58 -6.79
N GLU A 75 6.74 -2.51 -7.13
CA GLU A 75 8.18 -2.41 -6.94
C GLU A 75 8.51 -1.85 -5.54
N PRO A 76 9.74 -2.07 -5.02
CA PRO A 76 10.15 -1.61 -3.68
C PRO A 76 10.10 -0.10 -3.44
N ASP A 77 9.92 0.71 -4.49
CA ASP A 77 9.76 2.18 -4.40
C ASP A 77 8.32 2.64 -4.77
N ASP A 78 7.39 1.71 -5.00
CA ASP A 78 6.03 2.06 -5.39
C ASP A 78 5.18 2.55 -4.20
N ILE A 79 4.21 3.39 -4.56
CA ILE A 79 3.10 4.09 -3.85
C ILE A 79 2.80 3.76 -2.36
N VAL A 80 3.08 2.55 -1.89
CA VAL A 80 2.99 2.11 -0.49
C VAL A 80 3.90 2.93 0.43
N TYR A 81 5.08 3.35 -0.04
CA TYR A 81 6.05 4.05 0.82
C TYR A 81 5.79 5.55 1.02
N HIS A 82 4.73 6.11 0.43
CA HIS A 82 4.50 7.55 0.42
C HIS A 82 3.23 8.00 1.15
N GLU A 83 2.42 7.08 1.68
CA GLU A 83 1.14 7.43 2.27
C GLU A 83 0.71 6.44 3.36
N GLU A 84 0.06 6.93 4.42
CA GLU A 84 -0.44 6.07 5.51
C GLU A 84 -1.60 5.16 5.05
N PRO A 85 -1.75 3.94 5.63
CA PRO A 85 -2.81 3.00 5.28
C PRO A 85 -4.23 3.59 5.31
N LYS A 86 -4.50 4.50 6.25
CA LYS A 86 -5.81 5.17 6.39
C LYS A 86 -6.23 5.95 5.14
N PHE A 87 -5.26 6.55 4.44
CA PHE A 87 -5.55 7.34 3.26
C PHE A 87 -5.81 6.45 2.04
N TRP A 88 -5.11 5.32 1.93
CA TRP A 88 -5.47 4.28 0.97
C TRP A 88 -6.86 3.70 1.25
N ALA A 89 -7.18 3.44 2.52
CA ALA A 89 -8.50 2.99 2.90
C ALA A 89 -9.61 3.95 2.42
N TYR A 90 -9.42 5.26 2.56
CA TYR A 90 -10.36 6.25 2.01
C TYR A 90 -10.47 6.15 0.48
N ARG A 91 -9.34 5.97 -0.23
CA ARG A 91 -9.34 5.81 -1.70
C ARG A 91 -10.06 4.54 -2.16
N HIS A 92 -10.00 3.45 -1.39
CA HIS A 92 -10.65 2.18 -1.72
C HIS A 92 -12.12 2.12 -1.29
N TYR A 93 -12.50 2.89 -0.26
CA TYR A 93 -13.85 2.86 0.30
C TYR A 93 -14.79 3.91 -0.29
N TYR A 94 -14.35 5.16 -0.47
CA TYR A 94 -15.19 6.23 -0.98
C TYR A 94 -15.10 6.37 -2.51
N LYS A 95 -16.19 6.82 -3.15
CA LYS A 95 -16.18 7.17 -4.59
C LYS A 95 -15.25 8.34 -4.86
N GLU A 96 -15.23 9.30 -3.96
CA GLU A 96 -14.40 10.51 -3.99
C GLU A 96 -14.00 10.89 -2.57
N VAL A 97 -12.74 11.30 -2.39
CA VAL A 97 -12.22 11.82 -1.10
C VAL A 97 -12.29 13.34 -1.13
N LEU A 98 -13.23 13.92 -0.39
CA LEU A 98 -13.50 15.36 -0.40
C LEU A 98 -12.52 16.17 0.48
N SER A 99 -11.88 15.51 1.45
CA SER A 99 -10.87 16.12 2.33
C SER A 99 -9.92 15.05 2.87
N TRP A 100 -8.67 15.41 3.13
CA TRP A 100 -7.70 14.50 3.77
C TRP A 100 -7.53 14.77 5.27
N ASP A 101 -8.24 15.76 5.81
CA ASP A 101 -8.22 16.08 7.25
C ASP A 101 -8.79 14.91 8.07
N GLU A 102 -8.06 14.48 9.10
CA GLU A 102 -8.51 13.44 10.04
C GLU A 102 -9.85 13.78 10.67
N GLY A 103 -10.07 15.05 11.00
CA GLY A 103 -11.30 15.55 11.63
C GLY A 103 -12.47 15.79 10.66
N ALA A 104 -12.31 15.49 9.36
CA ALA A 104 -13.37 15.71 8.39
C ALA A 104 -14.63 14.89 8.71
N ASP A 105 -15.80 15.54 8.65
CA ASP A 105 -17.09 14.84 8.69
C ASP A 105 -17.30 14.09 7.37
N ARG A 106 -17.24 12.76 7.45
CA ARG A 106 -17.36 11.84 6.31
C ARG A 106 -18.76 11.25 6.17
N SER A 107 -19.71 11.61 7.04
CA SER A 107 -21.05 11.00 7.10
C SER A 107 -21.84 11.12 5.79
N ASN A 108 -21.57 12.16 5.00
CA ASN A 108 -22.25 12.43 3.73
C ASN A 108 -21.45 12.00 2.48
N TRP A 109 -20.27 11.39 2.67
CA TRP A 109 -19.44 10.99 1.53
C TRP A 109 -20.03 9.75 0.86
N LYS A 110 -19.92 9.71 -0.46
CA LYS A 110 -20.45 8.60 -1.26
C LYS A 110 -19.51 7.41 -1.12
N VAL A 111 -19.99 6.31 -0.53
CA VAL A 111 -19.27 5.03 -0.51
C VAL A 111 -19.25 4.42 -1.91
N ARG A 112 -18.12 3.86 -2.32
CA ARG A 112 -17.98 3.11 -3.57
C ARG A 112 -18.73 1.79 -3.46
N ASP A 113 -19.40 1.39 -4.52
CA ASP A 113 -20.06 0.09 -4.56
C ASP A 113 -19.03 -1.02 -4.30
N ALA A 114 -19.41 -2.06 -3.56
CA ALA A 114 -18.53 -3.20 -3.34
C ALA A 114 -18.22 -3.89 -4.69
N PRO A 115 -17.06 -4.56 -4.82
CA PRO A 115 -16.77 -5.36 -6.00
C PRO A 115 -17.90 -6.35 -6.29
N PRO A 116 -18.25 -6.62 -7.57
CA PRO A 116 -19.37 -7.50 -7.90
C PRO A 116 -19.27 -8.87 -7.21
N PRO A 117 -20.34 -9.36 -6.55
CA PRO A 117 -20.31 -10.68 -5.90
C PRO A 117 -19.91 -11.79 -6.87
N GLY A 118 -19.00 -12.66 -6.44
CA GLY A 118 -18.47 -13.75 -7.27
C GLY A 118 -17.40 -13.33 -8.29
N SER A 119 -16.97 -12.06 -8.31
CA SER A 119 -15.77 -11.67 -9.04
C SER A 119 -14.51 -12.32 -8.44
N ALA A 120 -13.43 -12.36 -9.22
CA ALA A 120 -12.15 -12.91 -8.77
C ALA A 120 -11.52 -12.13 -7.59
N SER A 121 -11.99 -10.91 -7.32
CA SER A 121 -11.53 -10.09 -6.20
C SER A 121 -11.95 -10.66 -4.84
N TRP A 122 -13.04 -11.42 -4.79
CA TRP A 122 -13.55 -12.07 -3.58
C TRP A 122 -12.80 -13.37 -3.28
N THR A 123 -11.66 -13.23 -2.63
CA THR A 123 -10.81 -14.35 -2.21
C THR A 123 -11.19 -14.94 -0.85
N LEU A 124 -11.80 -14.10 0.02
CA LEU A 124 -12.36 -14.50 1.30
C LEU A 124 -13.88 -14.69 1.18
N LYS A 125 -14.43 -15.59 2.00
CA LYS A 125 -15.88 -15.74 2.14
C LYS A 125 -16.41 -14.64 3.05
N GLU A 126 -17.57 -14.10 2.73
CA GLU A 126 -18.29 -13.25 3.68
C GLU A 126 -18.67 -14.09 4.91
N GLU A 127 -18.28 -13.60 6.09
CA GLU A 127 -18.78 -14.14 7.34
C GLU A 127 -20.23 -13.69 7.47
N VAL A 128 -21.15 -14.64 7.26
CA VAL A 128 -22.55 -14.42 7.58
C VAL A 128 -22.66 -14.62 9.09
N ASP A 129 -22.79 -13.54 9.85
CA ASP A 129 -23.21 -13.64 11.24
C ASP A 129 -24.58 -14.33 11.28
N VAL A 130 -24.60 -15.59 11.75
CA VAL A 130 -25.80 -16.43 11.90
C VAL A 130 -26.36 -16.33 13.30
#